data_AF-A0A3N7ZWW3-F1
#
_entry.id   AF-A0A3N7ZWW3-F1
#
_cell.length_a   1.000
_cell.length_b   1.000
_cell.length_c   1.000
_cell.angle_alpha   90.00
_cell.angle_beta   90.00
_cell.angle_gamma   90.00
#
_symmetry.space_group_name_H-M   'P 1'
#
loop_
_entity.id
_entity.type
_entity.pdbx_description
1 polymer ?
#
loop_
_entity_poly.entity_id
_entity_poly.type
_entity_poly.pdbx_seq_one_letter_code
_entity_poly.pdbx_strand_id
1 'polypeptide(L)'
;MARMLIAPPADAGLAAAIRSGERLVERATAHGLAFALDELGDIAIPDPVAARVDKAQLRALASLYLAADLEPAGVIPAVEALAGLSASGAVGVDLGGSAPLVANWWRHRAEKLAAGERAAFYSRLFGTAYGPAAADAERNAPFEECMLVLCEALYKLDETPGADPSGALGQQARVRDAARALAENLGAACTGVTAFMAGEIVGMLRDAFAILGQADLRQGFAARDIWGVVAGIGRLSRQPPSQPAAHVRRGKAGMTVIAWLADVADALGGASPLVATDNPVIASAADWIEATLSLGEKPDGQAPAVPDDGRAGPPASRPGAPPNAWAALGR
;
A
#
# COMPACT_ATOMS: atom_id res chain seq x y z
N MET A 1 -28.28 27.02 0.77
CA MET A 1 -27.63 26.73 2.06
C MET A 1 -26.73 25.52 1.89
N ALA A 2 -25.42 25.73 1.82
CA ALA A 2 -24.45 24.64 1.68
C ALA A 2 -24.37 23.88 3.01
N ARG A 3 -24.91 22.67 3.04
CA ARG A 3 -24.82 21.78 4.19
C ARG A 3 -23.36 21.32 4.27
N MET A 4 -22.63 21.77 5.28
CA MET A 4 -21.28 21.27 5.59
C MET A 4 -21.42 19.77 5.89
N LEU A 5 -21.19 18.93 4.87
CA LEU A 5 -21.17 17.49 4.99
C LEU A 5 -19.90 17.13 5.75
N ILE A 6 -20.03 16.95 7.07
CA ILE A 6 -18.98 16.33 7.89
C ILE A 6 -18.70 14.96 7.27
N ALA A 7 -17.46 14.73 6.84
CA ALA A 7 -17.06 13.44 6.30
C ALA A 7 -17.24 12.35 7.39
N PRO A 8 -17.67 11.14 7.03
CA PRO A 8 -17.71 10.01 7.95
C PRO A 8 -16.38 9.87 8.72
N PRO A 9 -16.40 9.43 9.99
CA PRO A 9 -15.19 9.36 10.83
C PRO A 9 -14.08 8.48 10.23
N ALA A 10 -14.45 7.39 9.53
CA ALA A 10 -13.52 6.55 8.78
C ALA A 10 -12.80 7.33 7.66
N ASP A 11 -13.54 8.17 6.94
CA ASP A 11 -13.02 9.02 5.87
C ASP A 11 -12.11 10.13 6.44
N ALA A 12 -12.47 10.70 7.59
CA ALA A 12 -11.68 11.74 8.26
C ALA A 12 -10.31 11.22 8.74
N GLY A 13 -10.30 10.02 9.34
CA GLY A 13 -9.07 9.38 9.83
C GLY A 13 -8.11 8.97 8.71
N LEU A 14 -8.63 8.66 7.52
CA LEU A 14 -7.84 8.36 6.33
C LEU A 14 -7.35 9.62 5.61
N ALA A 15 -8.20 10.63 5.48
CA ALA A 15 -7.81 11.93 4.94
C ALA A 15 -6.67 12.56 5.76
N ALA A 16 -6.69 12.37 7.10
CA ALA A 16 -5.58 12.79 7.97
C ALA A 16 -4.29 12.02 7.67
N ALA A 17 -4.38 10.70 7.41
CA ALA A 17 -3.23 9.88 7.06
C ALA A 17 -2.60 10.30 5.73
N ILE A 18 -3.41 10.57 4.70
CA ILE A 18 -2.94 11.04 3.39
C ILE A 18 -2.24 12.39 3.52
N ARG A 19 -2.83 13.36 4.24
CA ARG A 19 -2.18 14.65 4.53
C ARG A 19 -0.88 14.49 5.32
N SER A 20 -0.79 13.47 6.15
CA SER A 20 0.46 13.14 6.84
C SER A 20 1.50 12.63 5.84
N GLY A 21 1.12 11.71 4.95
CA GLY A 21 1.96 11.23 3.86
C GLY A 21 2.46 12.36 2.94
N GLU A 22 1.57 13.26 2.52
CA GLU A 22 1.95 14.45 1.73
C GLU A 22 3.05 15.28 2.41
N ARG A 23 2.89 15.56 3.71
CA ARG A 23 3.90 16.29 4.49
C ARG A 23 5.21 15.52 4.63
N LEU A 24 5.16 14.20 4.71
CA LEU A 24 6.35 13.35 4.78
C LEU A 24 7.12 13.36 3.45
N VAL A 25 6.40 13.27 2.32
CA VAL A 25 6.98 13.38 0.98
C VAL A 25 7.56 14.77 0.74
N GLU A 26 6.85 15.84 1.09
CA GLU A 26 7.33 17.22 0.96
C GLU A 26 8.66 17.42 1.71
N ARG A 27 8.74 16.94 2.95
CA ARG A 27 9.97 16.97 3.76
C ARG A 27 11.09 16.16 3.11
N ALA A 28 10.77 15.00 2.55
CA ALA A 28 11.75 14.15 1.89
C ALA A 28 12.32 14.82 0.64
N THR A 29 11.46 15.39 -0.21
CA THR A 29 11.84 16.08 -1.44
C THR A 29 12.63 17.37 -1.15
N ALA A 30 12.24 18.15 -0.14
CA ALA A 30 12.99 19.33 0.28
C ALA A 30 14.41 18.98 0.73
N HIS A 31 14.58 17.85 1.44
CA HIS A 31 15.91 17.38 1.86
C HIS A 31 16.72 16.83 0.70
N GLY A 32 16.11 16.05 -0.21
CA GLY A 32 16.78 15.55 -1.41
C GLY A 32 17.27 16.68 -2.33
N LEU A 33 16.49 17.76 -2.47
CA LEU A 33 16.92 18.95 -3.20
C LEU A 33 18.06 19.68 -2.48
N ALA A 34 18.00 19.83 -1.16
CA ALA A 34 19.07 20.46 -0.37
C ALA A 34 20.38 19.66 -0.48
N PHE A 35 20.31 18.33 -0.40
CA PHE A 35 21.46 17.43 -0.57
C PHE A 35 22.05 17.51 -1.99
N ALA A 36 21.21 17.47 -3.02
CA ALA A 36 21.66 17.59 -4.42
C ALA A 36 22.30 18.96 -4.72
N LEU A 37 21.85 20.03 -4.07
CA LEU A 37 22.46 21.36 -4.19
C LEU A 37 23.79 21.46 -3.41
N ASP A 38 23.92 20.77 -2.28
CA ASP A 38 25.16 20.68 -1.48
C ASP A 38 26.24 19.88 -2.24
N GLU A 39 25.88 18.77 -2.89
CA GLU A 39 26.78 17.97 -3.75
C GLU A 39 27.26 18.72 -5.00
N LEU A 40 26.54 19.72 -5.48
CA LEU A 40 26.99 20.58 -6.59
C LEU A 40 28.05 21.60 -6.16
N GLY A 41 28.22 21.83 -4.85
CA GLY A 41 29.09 22.88 -4.29
C GLY A 41 30.53 22.45 -4.03
N ASP A 42 30.77 21.19 -3.65
CA ASP A 42 32.10 20.69 -3.28
C ASP A 42 32.29 19.23 -3.74
N ILE A 43 33.15 19.02 -4.75
CA ILE A 43 33.60 17.66 -5.10
C ILE A 43 34.67 17.24 -4.09
N ALA A 44 34.22 16.77 -2.92
CA ALA A 44 34.99 15.96 -2.00
C ALA A 44 34.43 14.54 -2.04
N ILE A 45 35.28 13.56 -2.41
CA ILE A 45 34.92 12.14 -2.35
C ILE A 45 34.67 11.77 -0.88
N PRO A 46 33.47 11.29 -0.50
CA PRO A 46 33.18 10.96 0.90
C PRO A 46 33.96 9.73 1.38
N ASP A 47 34.34 9.73 2.66
CA ASP A 47 34.65 8.50 3.41
C ASP A 47 33.49 7.49 3.26
N PRO A 48 33.72 6.18 3.36
CA PRO A 48 32.66 5.19 3.26
C PRO A 48 31.61 5.49 4.34
N VAL A 49 30.48 6.03 3.91
CA VAL A 49 29.36 6.38 4.76
C VAL A 49 28.89 5.07 5.39
N ALA A 50 29.23 4.84 6.65
CA ALA A 50 28.53 3.87 7.48
C ALA A 50 27.04 4.20 7.30
N ALA A 51 26.29 3.28 6.69
CA ALA A 51 24.96 3.50 6.10
C ALA A 51 24.12 4.47 6.94
N ARG A 52 24.21 5.76 6.62
CA ARG A 52 23.44 6.78 7.31
C ARG A 52 22.04 6.59 6.79
N VAL A 53 21.20 5.98 7.62
CA VAL A 53 19.78 5.79 7.34
C VAL A 53 19.20 7.16 6.99
N ASP A 54 18.87 7.36 5.72
CA ASP A 54 18.39 8.65 5.24
C ASP A 54 16.96 8.87 5.73
N LYS A 55 16.82 9.83 6.65
CA LYS A 55 15.53 10.23 7.23
C LYS A 55 14.53 10.67 6.15
N ALA A 56 15.00 11.29 5.08
CA ALA A 56 14.14 11.70 3.97
C ALA A 56 13.55 10.48 3.26
N GLN A 57 14.40 9.49 2.94
CA GLN A 57 13.97 8.24 2.32
C GLN A 57 12.99 7.48 3.21
N LEU A 58 13.26 7.35 4.51
CA LEU A 58 12.32 6.69 5.43
C LEU A 58 10.95 7.38 5.50
N ARG A 59 10.90 8.72 5.41
CA ARG A 59 9.63 9.46 5.37
C ARG A 59 8.87 9.25 4.06
N ALA A 60 9.58 9.18 2.93
CA ALA A 60 8.97 8.80 1.65
C ALA A 60 8.42 7.37 1.70
N LEU A 61 9.20 6.43 2.26
CA LEU A 61 8.79 5.03 2.46
C LEU A 61 7.56 4.89 3.35
N ALA A 62 7.46 5.66 4.43
CA ALA A 62 6.27 5.65 5.29
C ALA A 62 5.00 5.97 4.48
N SER A 63 5.08 6.96 3.59
CA SER A 63 3.96 7.36 2.72
C SER A 63 3.65 6.30 1.68
N LEU A 64 4.69 5.69 1.10
CA LEU A 64 4.56 4.60 0.14
C LEU A 64 3.99 3.32 0.78
N TYR A 65 4.25 3.07 2.06
CA TYR A 65 3.69 1.93 2.78
C TYR A 65 2.18 2.05 2.91
N LEU A 66 1.67 3.23 3.29
CA LEU A 66 0.24 3.51 3.28
C LEU A 66 -0.34 3.29 1.87
N ALA A 67 0.34 3.77 0.84
CA ALA A 67 -0.11 3.62 -0.54
C ALA A 67 -0.16 2.15 -0.99
N ALA A 68 0.83 1.35 -0.60
CA ALA A 68 0.90 -0.08 -0.90
C ALA A 68 -0.28 -0.86 -0.31
N ASP A 69 -0.81 -0.47 0.85
CA ASP A 69 -2.01 -1.05 1.43
C ASP A 69 -3.31 -0.46 0.86
N LEU A 70 -3.33 0.80 0.43
CA LEU A 70 -4.52 1.39 -0.21
C LEU A 70 -4.76 0.86 -1.64
N GLU A 71 -3.72 0.33 -2.29
CA GLU A 71 -3.82 -0.32 -3.61
C GLU A 71 -4.77 -1.54 -3.57
N PRO A 72 -4.54 -2.60 -2.76
CA PRO A 72 -5.47 -3.72 -2.62
C PRO A 72 -6.78 -3.35 -1.91
N ALA A 73 -6.82 -2.25 -1.13
CA ALA A 73 -8.09 -1.69 -0.64
C ALA A 73 -8.99 -1.18 -1.79
N GLY A 74 -8.42 -0.96 -2.99
CA GLY A 74 -9.16 -0.67 -4.22
C GLY A 74 -9.34 0.81 -4.51
N VAL A 75 -8.59 1.71 -3.86
CA VAL A 75 -8.77 3.17 -4.03
C VAL A 75 -8.45 3.62 -5.46
N ILE A 76 -7.21 3.44 -5.91
CA ILE A 76 -6.80 3.78 -7.28
C ILE A 76 -7.48 2.87 -8.31
N PRO A 77 -7.52 1.53 -8.12
CA PRO A 77 -8.20 0.63 -9.05
C PRO A 77 -9.67 0.95 -9.30
N ALA A 78 -10.41 1.42 -8.30
CA ALA A 78 -11.81 1.83 -8.48
C ALA A 78 -11.91 3.07 -9.37
N VAL A 79 -11.03 4.07 -9.20
CA VAL A 79 -11.06 5.28 -10.03
C VAL A 79 -10.64 4.97 -11.47
N GLU A 80 -9.63 4.13 -11.66
CA GLU A 80 -9.23 3.65 -12.99
C GLU A 80 -10.39 2.92 -13.69
N ALA A 81 -11.09 2.04 -12.98
CA ALA A 81 -12.27 1.34 -13.49
C ALA A 81 -13.42 2.30 -13.81
N LEU A 82 -13.72 3.23 -12.90
CA LEU A 82 -14.77 4.24 -13.09
C LEU A 82 -14.49 5.12 -14.31
N ALA A 83 -13.25 5.56 -14.47
CA ALA A 83 -12.81 6.35 -15.63
C ALA A 83 -12.96 5.57 -16.95
N GLY A 84 -12.55 4.30 -16.97
CA GLY A 84 -12.72 3.43 -18.15
C GLY A 84 -14.18 3.15 -18.50
N LEU A 85 -15.02 2.89 -17.51
CA LEU A 85 -16.46 2.73 -17.71
C LEU A 85 -17.10 4.03 -18.18
N SER A 86 -16.69 5.17 -17.63
CA SER A 86 -17.23 6.49 -18.00
C SER A 86 -16.88 6.82 -19.45
N ALA A 87 -15.64 6.54 -19.87
CA ALA A 87 -15.19 6.78 -21.22
C ALA A 87 -15.85 5.88 -22.26
N SER A 88 -16.24 4.66 -21.87
CA SER A 88 -16.95 3.72 -22.75
C SER A 88 -18.48 3.91 -22.74
N GLY A 89 -19.01 4.82 -21.92
CA GLY A 89 -20.46 5.01 -21.75
C GLY A 89 -21.15 3.90 -20.97
N ALA A 90 -20.39 3.04 -20.29
CA ALA A 90 -20.88 1.90 -19.52
C ALA A 90 -21.18 2.24 -18.03
N VAL A 91 -20.98 3.49 -17.62
CA VAL A 91 -21.39 3.96 -16.29
C VAL A 91 -22.92 4.13 -16.27
N GLY A 92 -23.58 3.33 -15.43
CA GLY A 92 -25.03 3.41 -15.21
C GLY A 92 -25.46 4.33 -14.07
N VAL A 93 -24.53 5.08 -13.46
CA VAL A 93 -24.80 6.01 -12.35
C VAL A 93 -24.54 7.45 -12.76
N ASP A 94 -25.30 8.40 -12.20
CA ASP A 94 -24.99 9.82 -12.38
C ASP A 94 -23.69 10.17 -11.63
N LEU A 95 -22.71 10.69 -12.36
CA LEU A 95 -21.42 11.09 -11.78
C LEU A 95 -21.47 12.47 -11.13
N GLY A 96 -22.47 13.30 -11.45
CA GLY A 96 -22.63 14.65 -10.90
C GLY A 96 -21.33 15.46 -10.89
N GLY A 97 -20.98 16.01 -9.73
CA GLY A 97 -19.75 16.76 -9.48
C GLY A 97 -18.45 15.98 -9.69
N SER A 98 -18.48 14.64 -9.72
CA SER A 98 -17.32 13.82 -10.07
C SER A 98 -17.04 13.77 -11.56
N ALA A 99 -18.02 14.05 -12.43
CA ALA A 99 -17.86 13.93 -13.89
C ALA A 99 -16.62 14.65 -14.44
N PRO A 100 -16.35 15.94 -14.12
CA PRO A 100 -15.14 16.62 -14.62
C PRO A 100 -13.85 16.02 -14.06
N LEU A 101 -13.85 15.52 -12.81
CA LEU A 101 -12.68 14.91 -12.18
C LEU A 101 -12.37 13.54 -12.80
N VAL A 102 -13.39 12.73 -13.05
CA VAL A 102 -13.27 11.42 -13.74
C VAL A 102 -12.82 11.62 -15.18
N ALA A 103 -13.37 12.61 -15.90
CA ALA A 103 -12.93 12.95 -17.24
C ALA A 103 -11.47 13.44 -17.27
N ASN A 104 -11.05 14.22 -16.26
CA ASN A 104 -9.65 14.64 -16.11
C ASN A 104 -8.73 13.43 -15.87
N TRP A 105 -9.11 12.53 -14.96
CA TRP A 105 -8.37 11.29 -14.72
C TRP A 105 -8.18 10.49 -16.01
N TRP A 106 -9.25 10.29 -16.79
CA TRP A 106 -9.19 9.56 -18.05
C TRP A 106 -8.27 10.22 -19.08
N ARG A 107 -8.29 11.56 -19.20
CA ARG A 107 -7.44 12.31 -20.13
C ARG A 107 -5.95 12.14 -19.81
N HIS A 108 -5.59 12.22 -18.54
CA HIS A 108 -4.20 12.13 -18.07
C HIS A 108 -3.76 10.71 -17.71
N ARG A 109 -4.54 9.68 -18.05
CA ARG A 109 -4.25 8.29 -17.64
C ARG A 109 -2.90 7.76 -18.15
N ALA A 110 -2.42 8.25 -19.29
CA ALA A 110 -1.16 7.83 -19.88
C ALA A 110 0.07 8.47 -19.20
N GLU A 111 -0.14 9.54 -18.43
CA GLU A 111 0.90 10.23 -17.65
C GLU A 111 1.00 9.65 -16.23
N LYS A 112 0.01 8.86 -15.80
CA LYS A 112 -0.05 8.24 -14.47
C LYS A 112 0.61 6.86 -14.49
N LEU A 113 1.20 6.49 -13.36
CA LEU A 113 1.77 5.15 -13.15
C LEU A 113 0.71 4.07 -13.33
N ALA A 114 1.00 3.08 -14.17
CA ALA A 114 0.12 1.95 -14.40
C ALA A 114 0.10 1.00 -13.19
N ALA A 115 -0.98 0.23 -13.04
CA ALA A 115 -1.14 -0.71 -11.92
C ALA A 115 0.03 -1.71 -11.79
N GLY A 116 0.57 -2.20 -12.92
CA GLY A 116 1.72 -3.09 -12.92
C GLY A 116 3.01 -2.42 -12.42
N GLU A 117 3.22 -1.14 -12.76
CA GLU A 117 4.38 -0.36 -12.31
C GLU A 117 4.31 -0.10 -10.81
N ARG A 118 3.13 0.31 -10.31
CA ARG A 118 2.89 0.48 -8.87
C ARG A 118 3.11 -0.83 -8.11
N ALA A 119 2.55 -1.95 -8.59
CA ALA A 119 2.70 -3.25 -7.97
C ALA A 119 4.17 -3.73 -7.92
N ALA A 120 4.91 -3.58 -9.02
CA ALA A 120 6.33 -3.93 -9.06
C ALA A 120 7.15 -3.05 -8.10
N PHE A 121 6.81 -1.76 -8.00
CA PHE A 121 7.47 -0.83 -7.09
C PHE A 121 7.21 -1.19 -5.62
N TYR A 122 5.97 -1.47 -5.24
CA TYR A 122 5.65 -1.92 -3.88
C TYR A 122 6.28 -3.28 -3.55
N SER A 123 6.30 -4.21 -4.50
CA SER A 123 6.96 -5.52 -4.36
C SER A 123 8.44 -5.37 -4.04
N ARG A 124 9.14 -4.49 -4.77
CA ARG A 124 10.55 -4.19 -4.52
C ARG A 124 10.79 -3.55 -3.15
N LEU A 125 9.88 -2.71 -2.67
CA LEU A 125 10.07 -1.99 -1.40
C LEU A 125 9.68 -2.80 -0.18
N PHE A 126 8.57 -3.52 -0.24
CA PHE A 126 7.90 -4.11 0.93
C PHE A 126 7.63 -5.61 0.79
N GLY A 127 8.04 -6.22 -0.33
CA GLY A 127 7.79 -7.65 -0.59
C GLY A 127 6.32 -7.98 -0.89
N THR A 128 5.46 -6.98 -1.08
CA THR A 128 4.03 -7.18 -1.34
C THR A 128 3.80 -7.86 -2.68
N ALA A 129 3.03 -8.95 -2.70
CA ALA A 129 2.64 -9.64 -3.92
C ALA A 129 1.14 -9.43 -4.21
N TYR A 130 0.78 -8.23 -4.68
CA TYR A 130 -0.59 -7.95 -5.12
C TYR A 130 -0.67 -7.99 -6.65
N GLY A 131 -1.50 -8.89 -7.18
CA GLY A 131 -1.77 -9.02 -8.62
C GLY A 131 -0.73 -9.84 -9.42
N PRO A 132 -1.06 -10.17 -10.68
CA PRO A 132 -0.26 -11.08 -11.51
C PRO A 132 1.13 -10.52 -11.89
N ALA A 133 1.28 -9.19 -11.91
CA ALA A 133 2.55 -8.52 -12.24
C ALA A 133 3.63 -8.66 -11.15
N ALA A 134 3.26 -9.00 -9.92
CA ALA A 134 4.22 -9.20 -8.83
C ALA A 134 4.95 -10.56 -8.90
N ALA A 135 4.51 -11.48 -9.77
CA ALA A 135 5.06 -12.84 -9.86
C ALA A 135 6.55 -12.87 -10.25
N ASP A 136 6.97 -11.97 -11.14
CA ASP A 136 8.32 -11.97 -11.74
C ASP A 136 9.23 -10.83 -11.24
N ALA A 137 8.75 -9.99 -10.32
CA ALA A 137 9.51 -8.86 -9.79
C ALA A 137 10.46 -9.28 -8.65
N GLU A 138 11.61 -8.62 -8.56
CA GLU A 138 12.47 -8.68 -7.37
C GLU A 138 11.67 -8.22 -6.14
N ARG A 139 11.70 -9.02 -5.07
CA ARG A 139 10.89 -8.78 -3.87
C ARG A 139 11.77 -8.53 -2.67
N ASN A 140 11.43 -7.52 -1.87
CA ASN A 140 11.99 -7.35 -0.54
C ASN A 140 11.33 -8.34 0.44
N ALA A 141 11.67 -9.63 0.29
CA ALA A 141 11.11 -10.70 1.12
C ALA A 141 11.36 -10.52 2.63
N PRO A 142 12.51 -9.99 3.09
CA PRO A 142 12.75 -9.81 4.54
C PRO A 142 11.91 -8.71 5.20
N PHE A 143 11.30 -7.79 4.44
CA PHE A 143 10.62 -6.63 5.00
C PHE A 143 9.56 -6.99 6.05
N GLU A 144 8.66 -7.92 5.74
CA GLU A 144 7.56 -8.30 6.63
C GLU A 144 8.06 -8.87 7.97
N GLU A 145 9.14 -9.66 7.93
CA GLU A 145 9.78 -10.19 9.13
C GLU A 145 10.42 -9.07 9.95
N CYS A 146 11.18 -8.16 9.33
CA CYS A 146 11.77 -7.02 10.02
C CYS A 146 10.70 -6.12 10.66
N MET A 147 9.61 -5.86 9.94
CA MET A 147 8.48 -5.05 10.43
C MET A 147 7.79 -5.73 11.62
N LEU A 148 7.53 -7.04 11.52
CA LEU A 148 6.93 -7.82 12.60
C LEU A 148 7.82 -7.83 13.86
N VAL A 149 9.13 -8.09 13.71
CA VAL A 149 10.08 -8.11 14.83
C VAL A 149 10.13 -6.75 15.54
N LEU A 150 10.09 -5.64 14.79
CA LEU A 150 10.00 -4.30 15.37
C LEU A 150 8.67 -4.07 16.09
N CYS A 151 7.55 -4.37 15.44
CA CYS A 151 6.23 -4.19 16.04
C CYS A 151 6.06 -5.02 17.32
N GLU A 152 6.54 -6.26 17.35
CA GLU A 152 6.55 -7.08 18.56
C GLU A 152 7.44 -6.50 19.67
N ALA A 153 8.62 -5.99 19.32
CA ALA A 153 9.51 -5.38 20.30
C ALA A 153 8.89 -4.12 20.93
N LEU A 154 8.19 -3.32 20.12
CA LEU A 154 7.44 -2.15 20.57
C LEU A 154 6.24 -2.53 21.44
N TYR A 155 5.47 -3.54 21.04
CA TYR A 155 4.33 -4.05 21.81
C TYR A 155 4.75 -4.55 23.21
N LYS A 156 5.85 -5.31 23.27
CA LYS A 156 6.40 -5.88 24.52
C LYS A 156 6.95 -4.83 25.51
N LEU A 157 7.10 -3.56 25.11
CA LEU A 157 7.45 -2.48 26.04
C LEU A 157 6.28 -2.13 26.97
N ASP A 158 5.04 -2.25 26.52
CA ASP A 158 3.85 -1.90 27.30
C ASP A 158 3.41 -3.03 28.25
N GLU A 159 3.74 -4.28 27.91
CA GLU A 159 3.35 -5.46 28.72
C GLU A 159 4.01 -5.53 30.10
N THR A 160 5.08 -4.75 30.34
CA THR A 160 5.80 -4.74 31.62
C THR A 160 5.58 -3.41 32.34
N PRO A 161 4.60 -3.31 33.26
CA PRO A 161 4.43 -2.12 34.08
C PRO A 161 5.67 -1.92 34.96
N GLY A 162 6.51 -0.96 34.58
CA GLY A 162 7.68 -0.53 35.33
C GLY A 162 7.50 0.87 35.91
N ALA A 163 8.33 1.24 36.89
CA ALA A 163 8.37 2.61 37.41
C ALA A 163 9.00 3.61 36.42
N ASP A 164 9.76 3.10 35.43
CA ASP A 164 10.38 3.91 34.37
C ASP A 164 9.44 4.01 33.16
N PRO A 165 9.00 5.22 32.78
CA PRO A 165 8.20 5.45 31.56
C PRO A 165 8.94 5.13 30.26
N SER A 166 10.23 4.78 30.33
CA SER A 166 11.02 4.31 29.20
C SER A 166 11.07 2.78 29.11
N GLY A 167 10.45 2.05 30.03
CA GLY A 167 10.54 0.59 30.09
C GLY A 167 11.93 0.07 30.47
N ALA A 168 12.12 -1.25 30.46
CA ALA A 168 13.39 -1.85 30.88
C ALA A 168 14.50 -1.68 29.82
N LEU A 169 15.75 -1.46 30.26
CA LEU A 169 16.92 -1.32 29.36
C LEU A 169 17.04 -2.47 28.34
N GLY A 170 16.76 -3.70 28.74
CA GLY A 170 16.79 -4.86 27.84
C GLY A 170 15.71 -4.82 26.75
N GLN A 171 14.53 -4.26 27.03
CA GLN A 171 13.47 -4.08 26.03
C GLN A 171 13.82 -2.95 25.06
N GLN A 172 14.37 -1.84 25.57
CA GLN A 172 14.88 -0.74 24.74
C GLN A 172 16.00 -1.20 23.78
N ALA A 173 16.89 -2.08 24.24
CA ALA A 173 17.91 -2.68 23.38
C ALA A 173 17.30 -3.53 22.25
N ARG A 174 16.27 -4.34 22.56
CA ARG A 174 15.55 -5.13 21.54
C ARG A 174 14.85 -4.26 20.50
N VAL A 175 14.18 -3.19 20.93
CA VAL A 175 13.56 -2.21 20.02
C VAL A 175 14.59 -1.59 19.11
N ARG A 176 15.76 -1.20 19.65
CA ARG A 176 16.85 -0.63 18.86
C ARG A 176 17.39 -1.58 17.80
N ASP A 177 17.64 -2.83 18.16
CA ASP A 177 18.18 -3.81 17.22
C ASP A 177 17.17 -4.13 16.11
N ALA A 178 15.89 -4.26 16.46
CA ALA A 178 14.81 -4.43 15.48
C ALA A 178 14.65 -3.20 14.56
N ALA A 179 14.72 -1.99 15.13
CA ALA A 179 14.64 -0.74 14.38
C ALA A 179 15.82 -0.59 13.41
N ARG A 180 17.03 -0.98 13.83
CA ARG A 180 18.22 -0.98 12.97
C ARG A 180 18.07 -1.96 11.81
N ALA A 181 17.62 -3.19 12.09
CA ALA A 181 17.39 -4.19 11.05
C ALA A 181 16.36 -3.73 10.02
N LEU A 182 15.25 -3.14 10.45
CA LEU A 182 14.25 -2.59 9.53
C LEU A 182 14.79 -1.40 8.73
N ALA A 183 15.56 -0.50 9.37
CA ALA A 183 16.16 0.65 8.68
C ALA A 183 17.19 0.23 7.61
N GLU A 184 18.01 -0.77 7.91
CA GLU A 184 18.97 -1.35 6.96
C GLU A 184 18.25 -2.01 5.79
N ASN A 185 17.20 -2.79 6.07
CA ASN A 185 16.38 -3.41 5.04
C ASN A 185 15.74 -2.37 4.09
N LEU A 186 15.11 -1.34 4.66
CA LEU A 186 14.48 -0.26 3.91
C LEU A 186 15.50 0.57 3.12
N GLY A 187 16.66 0.87 3.71
CA GLY A 187 17.75 1.56 3.05
C GLY A 187 18.29 0.79 1.85
N ALA A 188 18.39 -0.54 1.94
CA ALA A 188 18.83 -1.39 0.83
C ALA A 188 17.79 -1.50 -0.30
N ALA A 189 16.49 -1.45 0.03
CA ALA A 189 15.41 -1.51 -0.95
C ALA A 189 15.21 -0.19 -1.71
N CYS A 190 15.57 0.94 -1.06
CA CYS A 190 15.46 2.27 -1.63
C CYS A 190 16.41 2.50 -2.81
N THR A 191 15.94 3.35 -3.74
CA THR A 191 16.75 3.91 -4.83
C THR A 191 16.51 5.41 -4.96
N GLY A 192 17.32 6.10 -5.76
CA GLY A 192 17.18 7.53 -6.01
C GLY A 192 15.80 7.97 -6.54
N VAL A 193 15.03 7.07 -7.17
CA VAL A 193 13.67 7.39 -7.69
C VAL A 193 12.58 7.37 -6.61
N THR A 194 12.89 6.92 -5.38
CA THR A 194 11.87 6.63 -4.36
C THR A 194 11.05 7.86 -3.97
N ALA A 195 11.70 9.02 -3.77
CA ALA A 195 11.00 10.25 -3.39
C ALA A 195 10.08 10.76 -4.51
N PHE A 196 10.53 10.67 -5.76
CA PHE A 196 9.73 11.02 -6.94
C PHE A 196 8.48 10.13 -7.04
N MET A 197 8.66 8.81 -6.95
CA MET A 197 7.56 7.85 -6.98
C MET A 197 6.56 8.07 -5.83
N ALA A 198 7.05 8.42 -4.63
CA ALA A 198 6.19 8.76 -3.51
C ALA A 198 5.31 9.98 -3.82
N GLY A 199 5.87 11.02 -4.45
CA GLY A 199 5.11 12.20 -4.90
C GLY A 199 4.00 11.85 -5.89
N GLU A 200 4.34 11.10 -6.94
CA GLU A 200 3.39 10.68 -7.97
C GLU A 200 2.24 9.84 -7.39
N ILE A 201 2.57 8.82 -6.58
CA ILE A 201 1.60 7.90 -6.00
C ILE A 201 0.70 8.60 -4.98
N VAL A 202 1.27 9.44 -4.09
CA VAL A 202 0.46 10.21 -3.12
C VAL A 202 -0.44 11.20 -3.84
N GLY A 203 0.03 11.84 -4.91
CA GLY A 203 -0.78 12.69 -5.78
C GLY A 203 -1.94 11.93 -6.42
N MET A 204 -1.69 10.72 -6.95
CA MET A 204 -2.74 9.84 -7.48
C MET A 204 -3.77 9.45 -6.42
N LEU A 205 -3.34 9.13 -5.20
CA LEU A 205 -4.26 8.83 -4.10
C LEU A 205 -5.14 10.04 -3.78
N ARG A 206 -4.55 11.23 -3.61
CA ARG A 206 -5.29 12.47 -3.34
C ARG A 206 -6.36 12.71 -4.40
N ASP A 207 -5.99 12.62 -5.68
CA ASP A 207 -6.91 12.78 -6.81
C ASP A 207 -8.04 11.73 -6.76
N ALA A 208 -7.71 10.47 -6.42
CA ALA A 208 -8.69 9.40 -6.30
C ALA A 208 -9.68 9.64 -5.16
N PHE A 209 -9.21 10.08 -3.99
CA PHE A 209 -10.06 10.45 -2.86
C PHE A 209 -10.96 11.65 -3.18
N ALA A 210 -10.46 12.63 -3.94
CA ALA A 210 -11.27 13.76 -4.39
C ALA A 210 -12.43 13.31 -5.29
N ILE A 211 -12.22 12.28 -6.13
CA ILE A 211 -13.27 11.68 -6.97
C ILE A 211 -14.25 10.87 -6.11
N LEU A 212 -13.75 9.88 -5.38
CA LEU A 212 -14.56 8.92 -4.63
C LEU A 212 -15.32 9.57 -3.45
N GLY A 213 -14.81 10.68 -2.92
CA GLY A 213 -15.40 11.44 -1.83
C GLY A 213 -16.58 12.34 -2.22
N GLN A 214 -16.94 12.44 -3.50
CA GLN A 214 -18.06 13.27 -3.93
C GLN A 214 -19.41 12.72 -3.46
N ALA A 215 -20.30 13.62 -3.07
CA ALA A 215 -21.62 13.25 -2.56
C ALA A 215 -22.48 12.55 -3.61
N ASP A 216 -22.36 12.95 -4.88
CA ASP A 216 -23.16 12.39 -5.97
C ASP A 216 -22.81 10.91 -6.23
N LEU A 217 -21.52 10.53 -6.13
CA LEU A 217 -21.14 9.11 -6.21
C LEU A 217 -21.69 8.31 -5.03
N ARG A 218 -21.67 8.86 -3.80
CA ARG A 218 -22.30 8.19 -2.66
C ARG A 218 -23.79 7.96 -2.89
N GLN A 219 -24.49 8.95 -3.45
CA GLN A 219 -25.91 8.79 -3.80
C GLN A 219 -26.12 7.77 -4.91
N GLY A 220 -25.36 7.86 -6.01
CA GLY A 220 -25.47 6.97 -7.17
C GLY A 220 -25.20 5.49 -6.84
N PHE A 221 -24.27 5.23 -5.91
CA PHE A 221 -23.97 3.87 -5.44
C PHE A 221 -24.71 3.46 -4.15
N ALA A 222 -25.62 4.31 -3.63
CA ALA A 222 -26.30 4.12 -2.34
C ALA A 222 -25.33 3.82 -1.18
N ALA A 223 -24.15 4.46 -1.20
CA ALA A 223 -23.07 4.26 -0.26
C ALA A 223 -23.12 5.26 0.90
N ARG A 224 -22.72 4.80 2.09
CA ARG A 224 -22.66 5.63 3.31
C ARG A 224 -21.32 6.35 3.49
N ASP A 225 -20.28 5.82 2.88
CA ASP A 225 -18.90 6.28 2.96
C ASP A 225 -18.17 5.98 1.63
N ILE A 226 -16.89 6.33 1.58
CA ILE A 226 -16.05 6.09 0.40
C ILE A 226 -15.90 4.60 0.07
N TRP A 227 -15.88 3.73 1.08
CA TRP A 227 -15.68 2.30 0.88
C TRP A 227 -16.90 1.64 0.23
N GLY A 228 -18.09 2.12 0.55
CA GLY A 228 -19.30 1.74 -0.16
C GLY A 228 -19.26 2.13 -1.64
N VAL A 229 -18.66 3.28 -1.98
CA VAL A 229 -18.45 3.72 -3.38
C VAL A 229 -17.44 2.81 -4.07
N VAL A 230 -16.28 2.56 -3.45
CA VAL A 230 -15.25 1.64 -3.96
C VAL A 230 -15.84 0.25 -4.21
N ALA A 231 -16.60 -0.29 -3.26
CA ALA A 231 -17.26 -1.58 -3.40
C ALA A 231 -18.34 -1.57 -4.51
N GLY A 232 -19.07 -0.46 -4.66
CA GLY A 232 -20.03 -0.25 -5.74
C GLY A 232 -19.39 -0.29 -7.13
N ILE A 233 -18.27 0.42 -7.29
CA ILE A 233 -17.49 0.42 -8.52
C ILE A 233 -16.89 -0.97 -8.77
N GLY A 234 -16.33 -1.62 -7.75
CA GLY A 234 -15.77 -2.96 -7.86
C GLY A 234 -16.78 -4.00 -8.34
N ARG A 235 -18.03 -3.93 -7.85
CA ARG A 235 -19.13 -4.77 -8.36
C ARG A 235 -19.44 -4.48 -9.83
N LEU A 236 -19.49 -3.21 -10.22
CA LEU A 236 -19.75 -2.80 -11.60
C LEU A 236 -18.64 -3.25 -12.57
N SER A 237 -17.38 -3.24 -12.12
CA SER A 237 -16.21 -3.65 -12.89
C SER A 237 -15.83 -5.14 -12.75
N ARG A 238 -16.61 -5.93 -11.99
CA ARG A 238 -16.34 -7.34 -11.66
C ARG A 238 -14.97 -7.57 -11.02
N GLN A 239 -14.51 -6.63 -10.19
CA GLN A 239 -13.34 -6.80 -9.36
C GLN A 239 -13.65 -7.73 -8.17
N PRO A 240 -12.67 -8.51 -7.69
CA PRO A 240 -12.84 -9.33 -6.50
C PRO A 240 -13.15 -8.44 -5.28
N PRO A 241 -13.91 -8.96 -4.31
CA PRO A 241 -14.17 -8.23 -3.07
C PRO A 241 -12.84 -7.99 -2.33
N SER A 242 -12.63 -6.75 -1.86
CA SER A 242 -11.50 -6.38 -1.01
C SER A 242 -11.91 -6.32 0.46
N GLN A 243 -10.93 -6.26 1.36
CA GLN A 243 -11.13 -5.97 2.79
C GLN A 243 -10.55 -4.58 3.16
N PRO A 244 -11.21 -3.47 2.79
CA PRO A 244 -10.60 -2.14 2.92
C PRO A 244 -10.22 -1.78 4.35
N ALA A 245 -11.03 -2.17 5.34
CA ALA A 245 -10.79 -1.82 6.74
C ALA A 245 -9.45 -2.38 7.27
N ALA A 246 -9.13 -3.64 6.94
CA ALA A 246 -7.90 -4.29 7.39
C ALA A 246 -6.67 -3.66 6.72
N HIS A 247 -6.72 -3.43 5.41
CA HIS A 247 -5.67 -2.74 4.67
C HIS A 247 -5.44 -1.31 5.16
N VAL A 248 -6.50 -0.52 5.37
CA VAL A 248 -6.38 0.86 5.85
C VAL A 248 -5.77 0.92 7.24
N ARG A 249 -6.20 0.03 8.14
CA ARG A 249 -5.64 -0.05 9.49
C ARG A 249 -4.15 -0.41 9.44
N ARG A 250 -3.79 -1.45 8.68
CA ARG A 250 -2.40 -1.88 8.48
C ARG A 250 -1.52 -0.78 7.88
N GLY A 251 -1.96 -0.16 6.79
CA GLY A 251 -1.21 0.88 6.10
C GLY A 251 -0.99 2.12 6.97
N LYS A 252 -2.00 2.56 7.72
CA LYS A 252 -1.88 3.69 8.66
C LYS A 252 -0.92 3.39 9.81
N ALA A 253 -1.07 2.21 10.40
CA ALA A 253 -0.23 1.76 11.49
C ALA A 253 1.23 1.64 11.06
N GLY A 254 1.48 0.99 9.91
CA GLY A 254 2.83 0.82 9.39
C GLY A 254 3.46 2.13 8.91
N MET A 255 2.69 3.04 8.30
CA MET A 255 3.16 4.40 8.02
C MET A 255 3.62 5.11 9.30
N THR A 256 2.89 4.95 10.40
CA THR A 256 3.24 5.59 11.68
C THR A 256 4.53 5.00 12.25
N VAL A 257 4.71 3.68 12.20
CA VAL A 257 5.92 2.99 12.65
C VAL A 257 7.15 3.40 11.81
N ILE A 258 7.03 3.42 10.47
CA ILE A 258 8.14 3.81 9.58
C ILE A 258 8.46 5.30 9.72
N ALA A 259 7.44 6.16 9.91
CA ALA A 259 7.65 7.58 10.16
C ALA A 259 8.36 7.81 11.51
N TRP A 260 7.97 7.08 12.56
CA TRP A 260 8.67 7.10 13.85
C TRP A 260 10.12 6.64 13.71
N LEU A 261 10.38 5.59 12.92
CA LEU A 261 11.75 5.12 12.64
C LEU A 261 12.61 6.24 12.03
N ALA A 262 12.04 7.03 11.13
CA ALA A 262 12.71 8.20 10.55
C ALA A 262 13.06 9.27 11.59
N ASP A 263 12.21 9.45 12.60
CA ASP A 263 12.44 10.44 13.66
C ASP A 263 13.56 10.00 14.61
N VAL A 264 13.65 8.69 14.92
CA VAL A 264 14.67 8.13 15.80
C VAL A 264 15.95 7.67 15.11
N ALA A 265 16.06 7.78 13.78
CA ALA A 265 17.17 7.22 12.99
C ALA A 265 18.58 7.63 13.49
N ASP A 266 18.77 8.90 13.87
CA ASP A 266 20.07 9.39 14.39
C ASP A 266 20.42 8.81 15.77
N ALA A 267 19.41 8.39 16.54
CA ALA A 267 19.56 7.84 17.87
C ALA A 267 19.81 6.32 17.88
N LEU A 268 19.75 5.64 16.73
CA LEU A 268 19.90 4.18 16.63
C LEU A 268 21.27 3.65 17.05
N GLY A 269 22.31 4.49 17.01
CA GLY A 269 23.67 4.16 17.50
C GLY A 269 23.91 4.46 18.99
N GLY A 270 22.97 5.12 19.67
CA GLY A 270 23.13 5.55 21.07
C GLY A 270 22.66 4.53 22.10
N ALA A 271 22.87 4.84 23.38
CA ALA A 271 22.42 4.03 24.52
C ALA A 271 21.13 4.54 25.19
N SER A 272 20.70 5.77 24.90
CA SER A 272 19.49 6.38 25.49
C SER A 272 18.21 5.71 24.97
N PRO A 273 17.15 5.58 25.78
CA PRO A 273 15.87 5.03 25.33
C PRO A 273 15.37 5.65 24.03
N LEU A 274 14.88 4.83 23.10
CA LEU A 274 14.37 5.28 21.79
C LEU A 274 12.92 5.73 21.85
N VAL A 275 12.15 5.17 22.78
CA VAL A 275 10.70 5.33 22.83
C VAL A 275 10.22 5.30 24.28
N ALA A 276 9.31 6.21 24.62
CA ALA A 276 8.60 6.19 25.89
C ALA A 276 7.32 5.33 25.77
N THR A 277 6.84 4.76 26.88
CA THR A 277 5.69 3.84 26.90
C THR A 277 4.37 4.52 26.51
N ASP A 278 4.27 5.84 26.59
CA ASP A 278 3.12 6.63 26.15
C ASP A 278 3.17 7.02 24.65
N ASN A 279 4.23 6.64 23.94
CA ASN A 279 4.39 7.00 22.55
C ASN A 279 3.36 6.26 21.67
N PRO A 280 2.63 6.97 20.78
CA PRO A 280 1.59 6.37 19.93
C PRO A 280 2.11 5.31 18.96
N VAL A 281 3.43 5.21 18.73
CA VAL A 281 4.02 4.14 17.91
C VAL A 281 3.76 2.75 18.50
N ILE A 282 3.64 2.62 19.82
CA ILE A 282 3.38 1.34 20.50
C ILE A 282 1.97 0.84 20.15
N ALA A 283 0.96 1.71 20.27
CA ALA A 283 -0.40 1.38 19.85
C ALA A 283 -0.46 1.07 18.34
N SER A 284 0.28 1.83 17.53
CA SER A 284 0.38 1.58 16.08
C SER A 284 1.02 0.22 15.78
N ALA A 285 2.02 -0.22 16.55
CA ALA A 285 2.61 -1.54 16.39
C ALA A 285 1.60 -2.67 16.67
N ALA A 286 0.79 -2.53 17.72
CA ALA A 286 -0.29 -3.47 18.01
C ALA A 286 -1.33 -3.51 16.88
N ASP A 287 -1.82 -2.34 16.45
CA ASP A 287 -2.77 -2.20 15.34
C ASP A 287 -2.25 -2.85 14.05
N TRP A 288 -0.94 -2.73 13.78
CA TRP A 288 -0.30 -3.33 12.62
C TRP A 288 -0.30 -4.86 12.68
N ILE A 289 0.04 -5.44 13.83
CA ILE A 289 0.02 -6.90 14.05
C ILE A 289 -1.40 -7.43 13.87
N GLU A 290 -2.38 -6.84 14.54
CA GLU A 290 -3.78 -7.27 14.46
C GLU A 290 -4.34 -7.16 13.03
N ALA A 291 -4.02 -6.07 12.33
CA ALA A 291 -4.45 -5.88 10.95
C ALA A 291 -3.78 -6.88 10.00
N THR A 292 -2.51 -7.22 10.23
CA THR A 292 -1.79 -8.23 9.44
C THR A 292 -2.40 -9.62 9.64
N LEU A 293 -2.73 -9.99 10.88
CA LEU A 293 -3.44 -11.23 11.19
C LEU A 293 -4.82 -11.28 10.51
N SER A 294 -5.58 -10.17 10.57
CA SER A 294 -6.90 -10.06 9.92
C SER A 294 -6.83 -10.28 8.40
N LEU A 295 -5.74 -9.85 7.74
CA LEU A 295 -5.54 -10.06 6.30
C LEU A 295 -5.09 -11.49 5.96
N GLY A 296 -4.40 -12.16 6.89
CA GLY A 296 -3.97 -13.56 6.76
C GLY A 296 -5.11 -14.56 7.01
N GLU A 297 -6.07 -14.19 7.84
CA GLU A 297 -7.33 -14.91 8.03
C GLU A 297 -8.15 -14.84 6.74
N LYS A 298 -8.14 -15.91 5.95
CA LYS A 298 -9.14 -16.09 4.91
C LYS A 298 -10.51 -16.01 5.59
N PRO A 299 -11.48 -15.26 5.06
CA PRO A 299 -12.83 -15.28 5.59
C PRO A 299 -13.32 -16.73 5.54
N ASP A 300 -13.51 -17.34 6.71
CA ASP A 300 -14.10 -18.66 6.88
C ASP A 300 -15.46 -18.66 6.17
N GLY A 301 -15.54 -19.33 5.02
CA GLY A 301 -16.75 -19.34 4.21
C GLY A 301 -16.58 -19.76 2.75
N GLN A 302 -15.37 -19.69 2.18
CA GLN A 302 -15.12 -20.35 0.89
C GLN A 302 -14.73 -21.81 1.17
N ALA A 303 -15.74 -22.68 1.29
CA ALA A 303 -15.50 -24.11 1.17
C ALA A 303 -14.62 -24.34 -0.09
N PRO A 304 -13.55 -25.14 -0.01
CA PRO A 304 -12.80 -25.48 -1.21
C PRO A 304 -13.81 -26.01 -2.22
N ALA A 305 -13.85 -25.40 -3.41
CA ALA A 305 -14.63 -25.95 -4.51
C ALA A 305 -14.14 -27.39 -4.68
N VAL A 306 -14.97 -28.34 -4.23
CA VAL A 306 -14.76 -29.75 -4.49
C VAL A 306 -14.61 -29.82 -6.01
N PRO A 307 -13.50 -30.36 -6.53
CA PRO A 307 -13.40 -30.63 -7.95
C PRO A 307 -14.65 -31.43 -8.32
N ASP A 308 -15.40 -30.97 -9.32
CA ASP A 308 -16.49 -31.74 -9.89
C ASP A 308 -15.85 -32.98 -10.55
N ASP A 309 -15.58 -33.99 -9.73
CA ASP A 309 -15.19 -35.32 -10.17
C ASP A 309 -16.39 -35.84 -10.95
N GLY A 310 -16.25 -35.70 -12.27
CA GLY A 310 -17.30 -35.81 -13.25
C GLY A 310 -18.33 -36.87 -12.91
N ARG A 311 -19.57 -36.42 -12.69
CA ARG A 311 -20.72 -37.27 -12.91
C ARG A 311 -20.65 -37.76 -14.35
N ALA A 312 -20.30 -39.03 -14.47
CA ALA A 312 -20.26 -39.78 -15.71
C ALA A 312 -21.58 -39.62 -16.48
N GLY A 313 -21.56 -38.77 -17.50
CA GLY A 313 -22.51 -38.83 -18.60
C GLY A 313 -22.19 -40.05 -19.47
N PRO A 314 -23.19 -40.75 -20.04
CA PRO A 314 -22.95 -41.94 -20.83
C PRO A 314 -22.14 -41.62 -22.10
N PRO A 315 -21.26 -42.54 -22.57
CA PRO A 315 -20.31 -42.22 -23.62
C PRO A 315 -21.01 -41.99 -24.97
N ALA A 316 -20.78 -40.80 -25.54
CA ALA A 316 -21.10 -40.50 -26.92
C ALA A 316 -20.05 -41.12 -27.86
N SER A 317 -20.53 -41.90 -28.83
CA SER A 317 -19.74 -42.55 -29.88
C SER A 317 -18.93 -41.54 -30.71
N ARG A 318 -17.62 -41.77 -30.87
CA ARG A 318 -16.75 -40.97 -31.74
C ARG A 318 -17.03 -41.25 -33.22
N PRO A 319 -17.17 -40.22 -34.09
CA PRO A 319 -17.10 -40.40 -35.54
C PRO A 319 -15.64 -40.63 -35.99
N GLY A 320 -15.45 -41.55 -36.94
CA GLY A 320 -14.15 -41.96 -37.48
C GLY A 320 -13.42 -40.85 -38.25
N ALA A 321 -12.09 -40.86 -38.15
CA ALA A 321 -11.19 -39.98 -38.88
C ALA A 321 -11.23 -40.27 -40.40
N PRO A 322 -11.18 -39.25 -41.28
CA PRO A 322 -11.11 -39.47 -42.72
C PRO A 322 -9.71 -39.97 -43.15
N PRO A 323 -9.64 -40.86 -44.16
CA PRO A 323 -8.38 -41.40 -44.65
C PRO A 323 -7.53 -40.37 -45.42
N ASN A 324 -6.21 -40.39 -45.19
CA ASN A 324 -5.22 -39.52 -45.81
C ASN A 324 -5.14 -39.73 -47.34
N ALA A 325 -5.29 -38.63 -48.08
CA ALA A 325 -5.32 -38.58 -49.55
C ALA A 325 -3.94 -38.67 -50.26
N TRP A 326 -2.89 -39.09 -49.57
CA TRP A 326 -1.51 -39.09 -50.11
C TRP A 326 -0.85 -40.47 -50.18
N ALA A 327 -1.58 -41.56 -49.91
CA ALA A 327 -1.05 -42.93 -49.95
C ALA A 327 -1.10 -43.60 -51.34
N ALA A 328 -1.34 -42.85 -52.43
CA ALA A 328 -1.56 -43.40 -53.78
C ALA A 328 -0.55 -42.94 -54.85
N LEU A 329 0.65 -42.48 -54.46
CA LEU A 329 1.78 -42.15 -55.35
C LEU A 329 3.07 -42.53 -54.60
N GLY A 330 3.91 -43.50 -54.95
CA GLY A 330 4.02 -44.43 -56.05
C GLY A 330 5.09 -45.48 -55.66
N ARG A 331 5.44 -46.34 -56.62
CA ARG A 331 6.53 -47.33 -56.54
C ARG A 331 7.88 -46.70 -56.27
#